data_AF-A0A1E1WBL5-F1
#
_entry.id   AF-A0A1E1WBL5-F1
#
_cell.length_a   1.000
_cell.length_b   1.000
_cell.length_c   1.000
_cell.angle_alpha   90.00
_cell.angle_beta   90.00
_cell.angle_gamma   90.00
#
_symmetry.space_group_name_H-M   'P 1'
#
loop_
_entity.id
_entity.type
_entity.pdbx_description
1 polymer ?
#
loop_
_entity_poly.entity_id
_entity_poly.type
_entity_poly.pdbx_seq_one_letter_code
_entity_poly.pdbx_strand_id
1 'polypeptide(L)'
;MFKSIFIFCLSFYIVFAKHEEYDGYSLFGVDVDNVDQAQLVNGLENRLGVDVWSHALPGRPGQILVPKDQKQQFQETLDDAGITYHVVVKNIKESLELEDNLLSSAARSSNRSSIGLPFDSIHRYDVVDAYLVELAQRFPNVVTVASAGRSFEGRDIKYLKISTSNFQVCITELPHGATCITGGCQINQAKCPGFERA
;
A
#
# COMPACT_ATOMS: atom_id res chain seq x y z
N MET A 1 18.63 -22.77 -33.17
CA MET A 1 18.57 -23.32 -31.80
C MET A 1 19.04 -22.32 -30.73
N PHE A 2 20.13 -21.56 -30.94
CA PHE A 2 20.58 -20.52 -29.97
C PHE A 2 19.55 -19.42 -29.65
N LYS A 3 18.73 -19.00 -30.63
CA LYS A 3 17.67 -17.99 -30.43
C LYS A 3 16.58 -18.43 -29.44
N SER A 4 16.19 -19.70 -29.46
CA SER A 4 15.18 -20.25 -28.54
C SER A 4 15.74 -20.42 -27.12
N ILE A 5 17.02 -20.78 -26.99
CA ILE A 5 17.70 -20.87 -25.69
C ILE A 5 17.81 -19.46 -25.08
N PHE A 6 18.15 -18.45 -25.88
CA PHE A 6 18.25 -17.07 -25.42
C PHE A 6 16.91 -16.53 -24.91
N ILE A 7 15.80 -16.81 -25.61
CA ILE A 7 14.44 -16.41 -25.19
C ILE A 7 14.04 -17.12 -23.88
N PHE A 8 14.37 -18.40 -23.72
CA PHE A 8 14.05 -19.14 -22.50
C PHE A 8 14.86 -18.63 -21.30
N CYS A 9 16.15 -18.33 -21.48
CA CYS A 9 16.99 -17.71 -20.45
C CYS A 9 16.48 -16.29 -20.08
N LEU A 10 16.08 -15.48 -21.06
CA LEU A 10 15.53 -14.14 -20.80
C LEU A 10 14.20 -14.21 -20.03
N SER A 11 13.35 -15.18 -20.35
CA SER A 11 12.09 -15.40 -19.61
C SER A 11 12.33 -15.86 -18.17
N PHE A 12 13.38 -16.64 -17.91
CA PHE A 12 13.77 -17.05 -16.55
C PHE A 12 14.35 -15.88 -15.74
N TYR A 13 15.12 -14.99 -16.37
CA TYR A 13 15.67 -13.81 -15.69
C TYR A 13 14.59 -12.83 -15.21
N ILE A 14 13.50 -12.67 -15.97
CA ILE A 14 12.40 -11.76 -15.59
C ILE A 14 11.70 -12.25 -14.31
N VAL A 15 11.71 -13.54 -14.02
CA VAL A 15 11.00 -14.12 -12.84
C VAL A 15 11.72 -13.83 -11.52
N PHE A 16 13.04 -13.58 -11.53
CA PHE A 16 13.83 -13.35 -10.30
C PHE A 16 13.98 -11.87 -9.91
N ALA A 17 13.56 -10.93 -10.75
CA ALA A 17 13.80 -9.49 -10.53
C ALA A 17 12.69 -8.79 -9.74
N LYS A 18 12.14 -9.40 -8.68
CA LYS A 18 10.99 -8.83 -7.96
C LYS A 18 11.30 -7.50 -7.24
N HIS A 19 12.46 -7.41 -6.58
CA HIS A 19 12.85 -6.24 -5.79
C HIS A 19 14.20 -5.65 -6.21
N GLU A 20 14.77 -6.11 -7.33
CA GLU A 20 16.07 -5.66 -7.82
C GLU A 20 16.08 -4.17 -8.19
N GLU A 21 14.92 -3.62 -8.57
CA GLU A 21 14.76 -2.18 -8.83
C GLU A 21 15.00 -1.33 -7.58
N TYR A 22 14.73 -1.87 -6.39
CA TYR A 22 14.91 -1.18 -5.11
C TYR A 22 16.28 -1.44 -4.48
N ASP A 23 17.19 -2.13 -5.17
CA ASP A 23 18.49 -2.45 -4.58
C ASP A 23 19.30 -1.18 -4.28
N GLY A 24 19.65 -1.03 -3.01
CA GLY A 24 20.38 0.13 -2.53
C GLY A 24 19.52 1.38 -2.41
N TYR A 25 18.19 1.31 -2.44
CA TYR A 25 17.34 2.41 -2.00
C TYR A 25 17.40 2.53 -0.47
N SER A 26 17.48 3.76 0.05
CA SER A 26 17.46 4.01 1.49
C SER A 26 16.30 4.90 1.89
N LEU A 27 15.73 4.63 3.06
CA LEU A 27 14.73 5.48 3.68
C LEU A 27 15.41 6.42 4.67
N PHE A 28 15.24 7.73 4.46
CA PHE A 28 15.75 8.77 5.34
C PHE A 28 14.61 9.38 6.15
N GLY A 29 14.87 9.59 7.43
CA GLY A 29 14.07 10.44 8.31
C GLY A 29 14.66 11.84 8.30
N VAL A 30 13.83 12.85 8.02
CA VAL A 30 14.26 14.25 7.91
C VAL A 30 13.51 15.11 8.91
N ASP A 31 14.27 15.77 9.78
CA ASP A 31 13.76 16.64 10.83
C ASP A 31 13.89 18.09 10.37
N VAL A 32 12.74 18.77 10.24
CA VAL A 32 12.67 20.19 9.83
C VAL A 32 12.25 21.05 11.01
N ASP A 33 12.89 22.20 11.19
CA ASP A 33 12.58 23.14 12.26
C ASP A 33 11.59 24.22 11.78
N ASN A 34 11.71 24.62 10.51
CA ASN A 34 11.00 25.76 9.94
C ASN A 34 10.15 25.38 8.72
N VAL A 35 9.16 26.21 8.41
CA VAL A 35 8.29 26.04 7.23
C VAL A 35 9.09 26.11 5.93
N ASP A 36 10.12 26.96 5.86
CA ASP A 36 10.96 27.09 4.66
C ASP A 36 11.77 25.81 4.38
N GLN A 37 12.29 25.16 5.43
CA GLN A 37 12.96 23.86 5.31
C GLN A 37 11.97 22.78 4.90
N ALA A 38 10.75 22.78 5.45
CA ALA A 38 9.69 21.86 5.05
C ALA A 38 9.36 22.02 3.55
N GLN A 39 9.23 23.25 3.06
CA GLN A 39 9.00 23.52 1.63
C GLN A 39 10.16 23.06 0.76
N LEU A 40 11.40 23.30 1.18
CA LEU A 40 12.60 22.84 0.48
C LEU A 40 12.60 21.32 0.34
N VAL A 41 12.43 20.60 1.45
CA VAL A 41 12.47 19.13 1.52
C VAL A 41 11.35 18.52 0.67
N ASN A 42 10.12 19.01 0.81
CA ASN A 42 9.00 18.54 0.01
C ASN A 42 9.17 18.89 -1.49
N GLY A 43 9.90 19.95 -1.82
CA GLY A 43 10.25 20.30 -3.20
C GLY A 43 11.31 19.39 -3.84
N LEU A 44 12.05 18.60 -3.06
CA LEU A 44 13.06 17.69 -3.58
C LEU A 44 12.46 16.53 -4.39
N GLU A 45 11.21 16.15 -4.12
CA GLU A 45 10.46 15.14 -4.87
C GLU A 45 10.52 15.40 -6.38
N ASN A 46 10.17 16.62 -6.80
CA ASN A 46 10.16 16.99 -8.21
C ASN A 46 11.56 17.23 -8.81
N ARG A 47 12.56 17.55 -7.98
CA ARG A 47 13.91 17.92 -8.44
C ARG A 47 14.83 16.72 -8.59
N LEU A 48 14.77 15.79 -7.65
CA LEU A 48 15.65 14.63 -7.55
C LEU A 48 14.93 13.31 -7.88
N GLY A 49 13.60 13.34 -8.05
CA GLY A 49 12.80 12.13 -8.29
C GLY A 49 12.80 11.20 -7.07
N VAL A 50 12.87 11.77 -5.86
CA VAL A 50 12.78 11.02 -4.60
C VAL A 50 11.31 10.82 -4.22
N ASP A 51 11.01 9.73 -3.52
CA ASP A 51 9.62 9.39 -3.14
C ASP A 51 9.36 9.80 -1.68
N VAL A 52 8.41 10.72 -1.46
CA VAL A 52 8.09 11.26 -0.14
C VAL A 52 6.96 10.44 0.49
N TRP A 53 7.32 9.56 1.42
CA TRP A 53 6.37 8.70 2.14
C TRP A 53 5.59 9.48 3.20
N SER A 54 6.23 10.46 3.85
CA SER A 54 5.54 11.41 4.71
C SER A 54 6.20 12.77 4.64
N HIS A 55 5.39 13.81 4.42
CA HIS A 55 5.86 15.19 4.39
C HIS A 55 6.46 15.59 5.75
N ALA A 56 7.63 16.22 5.69
CA ALA A 56 8.28 16.80 6.86
C ALA A 56 7.52 18.05 7.31
N LEU A 57 7.26 18.16 8.62
CA LEU A 57 6.66 19.33 9.26
C LEU A 57 7.41 19.64 10.55
N PRO A 58 7.43 20.89 11.04
CA PRO A 58 8.01 21.21 12.33
C PRO A 58 7.46 20.31 13.45
N GLY A 59 8.34 19.58 14.12
CA GLY A 59 7.98 18.62 15.17
C GLY A 59 7.48 17.25 14.69
N ARG A 60 7.45 16.99 13.37
CA ARG A 60 7.13 15.69 12.79
C ARG A 60 8.15 15.32 11.70
N PRO A 61 9.00 14.31 11.91
CA PRO A 61 9.97 13.90 10.91
C PRO A 61 9.26 13.44 9.63
N GLY A 62 9.77 13.91 8.49
CA GLY A 62 9.40 13.37 7.19
C GLY A 62 10.11 12.06 6.92
N GLN A 63 9.56 11.25 6.02
CA GLN A 63 10.16 10.01 5.56
C GLN A 63 10.28 10.07 4.04
N ILE A 64 11.49 9.88 3.52
CA ILE A 64 11.79 10.04 2.10
C ILE A 64 12.62 8.85 1.65
N LEU A 65 12.12 8.16 0.63
CA LEU A 65 12.79 7.05 -0.02
C LEU A 65 13.67 7.59 -1.15
N VAL A 66 14.97 7.32 -1.06
CA VAL A 66 15.98 7.89 -1.95
C VAL A 66 16.69 6.79 -2.73
N PRO A 67 16.68 6.85 -4.08
CA PRO A 67 17.43 5.94 -4.94
C PRO A 67 18.94 6.02 -4.68
N LYS A 68 19.67 4.92 -4.87
CA LYS A 68 21.12 4.83 -4.67
C LYS A 68 21.91 5.96 -5.33
N ASP A 69 21.56 6.26 -6.58
CA ASP A 69 22.29 7.25 -7.41
C ASP A 69 22.04 8.70 -6.95
N GLN A 70 20.94 8.96 -6.26
CA GLN A 70 20.54 10.28 -5.78
C GLN A 70 20.94 10.55 -4.32
N LYS A 71 21.41 9.52 -3.60
CA LYS A 71 21.73 9.64 -2.16
C LYS A 71 22.76 10.71 -1.84
N GLN A 72 23.80 10.82 -2.65
CA GLN A 72 24.88 11.78 -2.40
C GLN A 72 24.35 13.20 -2.54
N GLN A 73 23.72 13.51 -3.68
CA GLN A 73 23.14 14.82 -3.94
C GLN A 73 22.03 15.19 -2.92
N PHE A 74 21.24 14.22 -2.50
CA PHE A 74 20.21 14.42 -1.47
C PHE A 74 20.83 14.81 -0.12
N GLN A 75 21.83 14.07 0.36
CA GLN A 75 22.52 14.37 1.62
C GLN A 75 23.23 15.72 1.57
N GLU A 76 23.97 16.00 0.49
CA GLU A 76 24.63 17.31 0.29
C GLU A 76 23.62 18.47 0.34
N THR A 77 22.45 18.31 -0.28
CA THR A 77 21.41 19.36 -0.26
C THR A 77 20.84 19.58 1.14
N LEU A 78 20.70 18.52 1.94
CA LEU A 78 20.24 18.64 3.33
C LEU A 78 21.32 19.25 4.23
N ASP A 79 22.58 18.84 4.05
CA ASP A 79 23.73 19.37 4.77
C ASP A 79 23.93 20.87 4.49
N ASP A 80 23.83 21.29 3.23
CA ASP A 80 23.91 22.70 2.80
C ASP A 80 22.77 23.55 3.39
N ALA A 81 21.60 22.96 3.58
CA ALA A 81 20.44 23.59 4.19
C ALA A 81 20.45 23.54 5.73
N GLY A 82 21.45 22.88 6.34
CA GLY A 82 21.55 22.67 7.78
C GLY A 82 20.41 21.84 8.36
N ILE A 83 19.83 20.92 7.57
CA ILE A 83 18.70 20.08 7.96
C ILE A 83 19.22 18.78 8.55
N THR A 84 18.72 18.42 9.72
CA THR A 84 19.12 17.16 10.38
C THR A 84 18.39 15.98 9.72
N TYR A 85 19.14 14.93 9.41
CA TYR A 85 18.59 13.69 8.88
C TYR A 85 19.24 12.46 9.50
N HIS A 86 18.52 11.34 9.43
CA HIS A 86 19.01 10.04 9.88
C HIS A 86 18.55 8.92 8.93
N VAL A 87 19.33 7.86 8.83
CA VAL A 87 18.98 6.69 7.99
C VAL A 87 18.06 5.79 8.80
N VAL A 88 16.79 5.67 8.36
CA VAL A 88 15.80 4.76 8.97
C VAL A 88 16.00 3.34 8.45
N VAL A 89 16.14 3.20 7.12
CA VAL A 89 16.40 1.91 6.47
C VAL A 89 17.54 2.06 5.48
N LYS A 90 18.60 1.27 5.66
CA LYS A 90 19.79 1.32 4.79
C LYS A 90 19.53 0.72 3.40
N ASN A 91 18.83 -0.41 3.32
CA ASN A 91 18.44 -1.03 2.05
C ASN A 91 17.00 -1.54 2.15
N ILE A 92 16.08 -0.90 1.44
CA ILE A 92 14.66 -1.27 1.49
C ILE A 92 14.40 -2.66 0.88
N LYS A 93 15.24 -3.10 -0.06
CA LYS A 93 15.16 -4.43 -0.69
C LYS A 93 15.14 -5.55 0.35
N GLU A 94 16.02 -5.47 1.35
CA GLU A 94 16.11 -6.47 2.42
C GLU A 94 14.80 -6.54 3.24
N SER A 95 14.15 -5.40 3.46
CA SER A 95 12.86 -5.33 4.16
C SER A 95 11.73 -5.91 3.32
N LEU A 96 11.70 -5.61 2.02
CA LEU A 96 10.71 -6.16 1.08
C LEU A 96 10.86 -7.68 0.92
N GLU A 97 12.08 -8.18 0.82
CA GLU A 97 12.35 -9.62 0.76
C GLU A 97 11.95 -10.32 2.06
N LEU A 98 12.21 -9.69 3.22
CA LEU A 98 11.76 -10.22 4.50
C LEU A 98 10.22 -10.27 4.55
N GLU A 99 9.54 -9.21 4.13
CA GLU A 99 8.08 -9.16 4.06
C GLU A 99 7.52 -10.27 3.15
N ASP A 100 8.05 -10.43 1.94
CA ASP A 100 7.65 -11.50 1.01
C ASP A 100 7.80 -12.90 1.63
N ASN A 101 8.90 -13.13 2.35
CA ASN A 101 9.13 -14.39 3.05
C ASN A 101 8.11 -14.62 4.17
N LEU A 102 7.84 -13.60 4.99
CA LEU A 102 6.85 -13.67 6.07
C LEU A 102 5.43 -13.90 5.51
N LEU A 103 5.02 -13.14 4.49
CA LEU A 103 3.73 -13.31 3.84
C LEU A 103 3.59 -14.70 3.19
N SER A 104 4.64 -15.19 2.53
CA SER A 104 4.61 -16.51 1.91
C SER A 104 4.54 -17.64 2.94
N SER A 105 5.15 -17.47 4.11
CA SER A 105 5.08 -18.46 5.20
C SER A 105 3.70 -18.43 5.88
N ALA A 106 3.15 -17.24 6.15
CA ALA A 106 1.79 -17.08 6.66
C ALA A 106 0.76 -17.67 5.71
N ALA A 107 0.86 -17.41 4.40
CA ALA A 107 -0.03 -17.97 3.38
C ALA A 107 0.06 -19.51 3.24
N ARG A 108 1.21 -20.12 3.57
CA ARG A 108 1.37 -21.58 3.62
C ARG A 108 0.82 -22.18 4.90
N SER A 109 0.92 -21.45 6.01
CA SER A 109 0.45 -21.87 7.33
C SER A 109 -1.05 -21.62 7.54
N SER A 110 -1.66 -20.73 6.73
CA SER A 110 -3.07 -20.39 6.89
C SER A 110 -3.93 -21.59 6.54
N ASN A 111 -4.76 -21.99 7.52
CA ASN A 111 -5.61 -23.15 7.39
C ASN A 111 -6.76 -22.80 6.43
N ARG A 112 -6.64 -23.20 5.16
CA ARG A 112 -7.65 -22.95 4.10
C ARG A 112 -9.04 -23.54 4.41
N SER A 113 -9.19 -24.26 5.51
CA SER A 113 -10.43 -24.87 5.99
C SER A 113 -11.28 -23.96 6.87
N SER A 114 -10.82 -22.75 7.21
CA SER A 114 -11.62 -21.77 7.96
C SER A 114 -12.67 -21.12 7.05
N ILE A 115 -13.92 -21.12 7.48
CA ILE A 115 -14.99 -20.33 6.85
C ILE A 115 -14.70 -18.85 7.09
N GLY A 116 -14.18 -18.16 6.08
CA GLY A 116 -13.89 -16.71 6.10
C GLY A 116 -12.50 -16.33 5.57
N LEU A 117 -12.28 -15.03 5.36
CA LEU A 117 -10.95 -14.48 5.08
C LEU A 117 -10.12 -14.41 6.37
N PRO A 118 -8.97 -15.08 6.46
CA PRO A 118 -8.11 -14.99 7.64
C PRO A 118 -7.42 -13.61 7.71
N PHE A 119 -7.35 -13.00 8.89
CA PHE A 119 -6.76 -11.65 9.07
C PHE A 119 -5.26 -11.68 9.42
N ASP A 120 -4.64 -12.85 9.40
CA ASP A 120 -3.22 -13.08 9.70
C ASP A 120 -2.31 -12.92 8.46
N SER A 121 -2.91 -12.69 7.29
CA SER A 121 -2.23 -12.63 6.00
C SER A 121 -2.84 -11.56 5.10
N ILE A 122 -2.02 -11.01 4.21
CA ILE A 122 -2.44 -10.02 3.22
C ILE A 122 -3.02 -10.76 2.00
N HIS A 123 -4.20 -10.30 1.56
CA HIS A 123 -4.94 -10.92 0.47
C HIS A 123 -4.80 -10.13 -0.83
N ARG A 124 -4.75 -10.86 -1.94
CA ARG A 124 -4.82 -10.26 -3.28
C ARG A 124 -6.24 -9.79 -3.58
N TYR A 125 -6.35 -8.81 -4.48
CA TYR A 125 -7.62 -8.20 -4.89
C TYR A 125 -8.67 -9.24 -5.33
N ASP A 126 -8.27 -10.25 -6.10
CA ASP A 126 -9.16 -11.30 -6.59
C ASP A 126 -9.76 -12.16 -5.47
N VAL A 127 -8.96 -12.44 -4.43
CA VAL A 127 -9.43 -13.16 -3.23
C VAL A 127 -10.46 -12.32 -2.48
N VAL A 128 -10.19 -11.02 -2.30
CA VAL A 128 -11.13 -10.11 -1.62
C VAL A 128 -12.41 -9.95 -2.44
N ASP A 129 -12.33 -9.74 -3.76
CA ASP A 129 -13.49 -9.59 -4.64
C ASP A 129 -14.40 -10.83 -4.58
N ALA A 130 -13.82 -12.03 -4.65
CA ALA A 130 -14.55 -13.28 -4.52
C ALA A 130 -15.22 -13.41 -3.14
N TYR A 131 -14.52 -13.02 -2.08
CA TYR A 131 -15.06 -13.03 -0.73
C TYR A 131 -16.26 -12.09 -0.53
N LEU A 132 -16.25 -10.90 -1.16
CA LEU A 132 -17.40 -9.99 -1.12
C LEU A 132 -18.65 -10.64 -1.72
N VAL A 133 -18.50 -11.34 -2.84
CA VAL A 133 -19.59 -12.08 -3.50
C VAL A 133 -20.07 -13.25 -2.63
N GLU A 134 -19.15 -14.02 -2.05
CA GLU A 134 -19.48 -15.13 -1.14
C GLU A 134 -20.27 -14.64 0.09
N LEU A 135 -19.89 -13.50 0.68
CA LEU A 135 -20.58 -12.91 1.82
C LEU A 135 -22.03 -12.56 1.52
N ALA A 136 -22.31 -11.96 0.36
CA ALA A 136 -23.68 -11.64 -0.05
C ALA A 136 -24.51 -12.91 -0.31
N GLN A 137 -23.92 -13.97 -0.86
CA GLN A 137 -24.59 -15.25 -1.04
C GLN A 137 -24.91 -15.94 0.29
N ARG A 138 -24.03 -15.82 1.28
CA ARG A 138 -24.20 -16.42 2.61
C ARG A 138 -25.21 -15.65 3.47
N PHE A 139 -25.25 -14.33 3.36
CA PHE A 139 -26.11 -13.46 4.16
C PHE A 139 -27.01 -12.55 3.29
N PRO A 140 -27.88 -13.11 2.43
CA PRO A 140 -28.65 -12.33 1.46
C PRO A 140 -29.66 -11.36 2.10
N ASN A 141 -30.06 -11.61 3.35
CA ASN A 141 -31.01 -10.77 4.07
C ASN A 141 -30.40 -9.49 4.64
N VAL A 142 -29.07 -9.42 4.73
CA VAL A 142 -28.36 -8.32 5.41
C VAL A 142 -27.30 -7.68 4.53
N VAL A 143 -26.67 -8.46 3.65
CA VAL A 143 -25.51 -8.04 2.85
C VAL A 143 -25.86 -8.07 1.37
N THR A 144 -25.70 -6.93 0.71
CA THR A 144 -25.87 -6.77 -0.74
C THR A 144 -24.57 -6.26 -1.34
N VAL A 145 -24.08 -6.91 -2.40
CA VAL A 145 -22.94 -6.42 -3.18
C VAL A 145 -23.45 -5.47 -4.27
N ALA A 146 -22.78 -4.34 -4.43
CA ALA A 146 -23.01 -3.41 -5.52
C ALA A 146 -21.67 -2.98 -6.14
N SER A 147 -21.71 -2.58 -7.41
CA SER A 147 -20.56 -1.97 -8.10
C SER A 147 -20.64 -0.45 -8.03
N ALA A 148 -19.53 0.19 -7.69
CA ALA A 148 -19.35 1.65 -7.74
C ALA A 148 -18.85 2.13 -9.12
N GLY A 149 -18.55 1.20 -10.04
CA GLY A 149 -18.00 1.50 -11.36
C GLY A 149 -16.77 0.64 -11.68
N ARG A 150 -16.04 1.04 -12.72
CA ARG A 150 -14.82 0.37 -13.17
C ARG A 150 -13.59 1.24 -12.94
N SER A 151 -12.47 0.60 -12.62
CA SER A 151 -11.15 1.24 -12.56
C SER A 151 -10.66 1.63 -13.96
N PHE A 152 -9.56 2.37 -14.02
CA PHE A 152 -8.90 2.73 -15.28
C PHE A 152 -8.54 1.51 -16.13
N GLU A 153 -8.08 0.43 -15.50
CA GLU A 153 -7.80 -0.85 -16.16
C GLU A 153 -9.07 -1.70 -16.44
N GLY A 154 -10.25 -1.18 -16.14
CA GLY A 154 -11.53 -1.86 -16.38
C GLY A 154 -11.94 -2.87 -15.31
N ARG A 155 -11.27 -2.90 -14.15
CA ARG A 155 -11.63 -3.80 -13.03
C ARG A 155 -12.82 -3.26 -12.28
N ASP A 156 -13.74 -4.14 -11.87
CA ASP A 156 -14.97 -3.74 -11.22
C ASP A 156 -14.74 -3.40 -9.73
N ILE A 157 -15.14 -2.20 -9.30
CA ILE A 157 -14.95 -1.73 -7.92
C ILE A 157 -16.22 -2.04 -7.14
N LYS A 158 -16.23 -3.17 -6.44
CA LYS A 158 -17.38 -3.63 -5.65
C LYS A 158 -17.31 -3.10 -4.22
N TYR A 159 -18.47 -2.90 -3.61
CA TYR A 159 -18.63 -2.56 -2.20
C TYR A 159 -19.81 -3.32 -1.60
N LEU A 160 -19.81 -3.45 -0.27
CA LEU A 160 -20.88 -4.06 0.49
C LEU A 160 -21.84 -3.02 1.04
N LYS A 161 -23.14 -3.29 0.87
CA LYS A 161 -24.23 -2.62 1.57
C LYS A 161 -24.72 -3.55 2.65
N ILE A 162 -24.55 -3.14 3.90
CA ILE A 162 -24.97 -3.92 5.07
C ILE A 162 -26.17 -3.20 5.69
N SER A 163 -27.34 -3.83 5.65
CA SER A 163 -28.55 -3.30 6.28
C SER A 163 -29.52 -4.41 6.64
N THR A 164 -30.15 -4.32 7.80
CA THR A 164 -31.23 -5.23 8.22
C THR A 164 -32.57 -4.93 7.53
N SER A 165 -32.73 -3.74 6.95
CA SER A 165 -33.98 -3.26 6.32
C SER A 165 -33.86 -3.06 4.79
N ASN A 166 -32.82 -3.58 4.16
CA ASN A 166 -32.54 -3.50 2.71
C ASN A 166 -32.60 -2.07 2.14
N PHE A 167 -32.23 -1.06 2.93
CA PHE A 167 -32.31 0.37 2.59
C PHE A 167 -33.69 0.82 2.06
N GLN A 168 -34.76 0.10 2.44
CA GLN A 168 -36.09 0.25 1.86
C GLN A 168 -36.99 1.22 2.64
N VAL A 169 -36.46 1.85 3.68
CA VAL A 169 -37.19 2.85 4.47
C VAL A 169 -37.22 4.15 3.70
N CYS A 170 -38.43 4.53 3.27
CA CYS A 170 -38.74 5.78 2.58
C CYS A 170 -38.21 7.00 3.36
N ILE A 171 -37.83 8.01 2.57
CA ILE A 171 -37.11 9.26 2.88
C ILE A 171 -37.88 10.22 3.82
N THR A 172 -38.78 9.73 4.65
CA THR A 172 -39.47 10.55 5.66
C THR A 172 -38.95 10.28 7.07
N GLU A 173 -38.36 9.11 7.36
CA GLU A 173 -37.73 8.82 8.65
C GLU A 173 -36.61 7.76 8.46
N LEU A 174 -35.37 8.19 8.20
CA LEU A 174 -34.19 7.35 8.45
C LEU A 174 -33.67 7.69 9.86
N PRO A 175 -34.03 6.93 10.91
CA PRO A 175 -33.43 7.12 12.23
C PRO A 175 -31.97 6.64 12.31
N HIS A 176 -31.47 5.98 11.25
CA HIS A 176 -30.11 5.45 11.18
C HIS A 176 -29.31 6.21 10.12
N GLY A 177 -28.27 6.92 10.55
CA GLY A 177 -27.30 7.52 9.63
C GLY A 177 -26.57 6.44 8.84
N ALA A 178 -26.24 6.75 7.58
CA ALA A 178 -25.37 5.89 6.78
C ALA A 178 -23.90 6.20 7.10
N THR A 179 -23.09 5.17 7.32
CA THR A 179 -21.65 5.29 7.51
C THR A 179 -20.93 4.65 6.33
N CYS A 180 -20.08 5.44 5.66
CA CYS A 180 -19.22 4.95 4.58
C CYS A 180 -17.83 4.68 5.16
N ILE A 181 -17.30 3.47 4.93
CA ILE A 181 -15.94 3.09 5.33
C ILE A 181 -15.22 2.65 4.05
N THR A 182 -14.06 3.25 3.78
CA THR A 182 -13.19 2.90 2.65
C THR A 182 -11.79 2.56 3.16
N GLY A 183 -11.14 1.61 2.49
CA GLY A 183 -9.76 1.20 2.77
C GLY A 183 -9.01 0.93 1.47
N GLY A 184 -7.69 1.02 1.49
CA GLY A 184 -6.84 0.74 0.32
C GLY A 184 -6.89 1.81 -0.77
N CYS A 185 -7.15 3.08 -0.42
CA CYS A 185 -7.11 4.19 -1.39
C CYS A 185 -5.69 4.40 -1.98
N GLN A 186 -4.65 4.19 -1.16
CA GLN A 186 -3.26 4.11 -1.61
C GLN A 186 -2.83 2.63 -1.67
N ILE A 187 -2.39 2.20 -2.85
CA ILE A 187 -2.08 0.78 -3.12
C ILE A 187 -0.89 0.24 -2.33
N ASN A 188 0.02 1.12 -1.89
CA ASN A 188 1.20 0.78 -1.10
C ASN A 188 0.93 0.76 0.41
N GLN A 189 -0.31 0.99 0.85
CA GLN A 189 -0.72 0.90 2.25
C GLN A 189 -1.45 -0.41 2.53
N ALA A 190 -0.69 -1.47 2.78
CA ALA A 190 -1.24 -2.79 3.11
C ALA A 190 -2.01 -2.81 4.45
N LYS A 191 -1.65 -1.95 5.40
CA LYS A 191 -2.37 -1.72 6.65
C LYS A 191 -2.97 -0.31 6.65
N CYS A 192 -4.30 -0.19 6.68
CA CYS A 192 -4.95 1.10 6.86
C CYS A 192 -4.84 1.55 8.33
N PRO A 193 -4.33 2.76 8.61
CA PRO A 193 -4.30 3.30 9.97
C PRO A 193 -5.73 3.55 10.43
N GLY A 194 -6.23 2.71 11.34
CA GLY A 194 -7.63 2.75 11.81
C GLY A 194 -8.22 1.38 12.14
N PHE A 195 -7.56 0.29 11.71
CA PHE A 195 -7.93 -1.08 12.11
C PHE A 195 -6.97 -1.61 13.20
N GLU A 196 -6.76 -0.83 14.27
CA GLU A 196 -6.18 -1.35 15.51
C GLU A 196 -7.37 -1.83 16.36
N ARG A 197 -7.38 -3.12 16.75
CA ARG A 197 -8.35 -3.62 17.72
C ARG A 197 -8.21 -2.83 19.01
N ALA A 198 -9.28 -2.17 19.44
CA ALA A 198 -9.44 -1.76 20.84
C ALA A 198 -9.49 -3.00 21.75
#